data_AF-B3RV85-F1
#
_entry.id   AF-B3RV85-F1
#
_cell.length_a   1.000
_cell.length_b   1.000
_cell.length_c   1.000
_cell.angle_alpha   90.00
_cell.angle_beta   90.00
_cell.angle_gamma   90.00
#
_symmetry.space_group_name_H-M   'P 1'
#
loop_
_entity.id
_entity.type
_entity.pdbx_description
1 polymer ?
#
loop_
_entity_poly.entity_id
_entity_poly.type
_entity_poly.pdbx_seq_one_letter_code
_entity_poly.pdbx_strand_id
1 'polypeptide(L)'
;MAMLADIHSRSCRVWGSSDPEQLYVYMGSRAKKILDQLVLWEAAHNSSKKCLQSLTNLADQLQATRTCDQKGLWQKTQLGQFQDLIIRLNYKQVQAMEALMNALKTDLMTCNDITNTIARFKASAFSIYQKYADEIQLQDAVMPTATCPALVDLLDWYLTKKRALHDINYEDIDTINTMQELWNENDCIHYLKDAREQIGVFLSKAF
;
A
#
# COMPACT_ATOMS: atom_id res chain seq x y z
N MET A 1 -20.32 0.24 -22.70
CA MET A 1 -21.54 0.79 -22.06
C MET A 1 -22.47 -0.28 -21.47
N ALA A 2 -22.49 -1.52 -21.96
CA ALA A 2 -23.35 -2.59 -21.41
C ALA A 2 -23.03 -3.02 -19.96
N MET A 3 -21.76 -2.95 -19.53
CA MET A 3 -21.32 -3.38 -18.20
C MET A 3 -21.71 -2.42 -17.07
N LEU A 4 -21.81 -1.12 -17.37
CA LEU A 4 -22.27 -0.09 -16.42
C LEU A 4 -23.79 -0.14 -16.21
N ALA A 5 -24.55 -0.48 -17.27
CA ALA A 5 -25.99 -0.70 -17.18
C ALA A 5 -26.35 -1.96 -16.35
N ASP A 6 -25.53 -3.02 -16.40
CA ASP A 6 -25.76 -4.23 -15.60
C ASP A 6 -25.45 -4.01 -14.10
N ILE A 7 -24.44 -3.19 -13.78
CA ILE A 7 -24.18 -2.75 -12.39
C ILE A 7 -25.32 -1.86 -11.89
N HIS A 8 -25.83 -0.95 -12.73
CA HIS A 8 -26.95 -0.08 -12.37
C HIS A 8 -28.25 -0.86 -12.18
N SER A 9 -28.50 -1.88 -13.02
CA SER A 9 -29.68 -2.77 -12.97
C SER A 9 -29.67 -3.71 -11.77
N ARG A 10 -28.50 -4.29 -11.43
CA ARG A 10 -28.32 -5.09 -10.21
C ARG A 10 -28.41 -4.26 -8.93
N SER A 11 -27.93 -3.02 -8.99
CA SER A 11 -28.10 -2.08 -7.89
C SER A 11 -29.59 -1.76 -7.71
N CYS A 12 -30.32 -1.38 -8.76
CA CYS A 12 -31.72 -0.93 -8.66
C CYS A 12 -32.75 -2.01 -8.23
N ARG A 13 -32.50 -3.31 -8.40
CA ARG A 13 -33.46 -4.36 -7.98
C ARG A 13 -33.62 -4.52 -6.46
N VAL A 14 -32.73 -3.92 -5.65
CA VAL A 14 -32.82 -3.98 -4.19
C VAL A 14 -33.60 -2.79 -3.61
N TRP A 15 -33.75 -1.68 -4.34
CA TRP A 15 -34.22 -0.40 -3.78
C TRP A 15 -35.66 -0.07 -4.15
N GLY A 16 -36.56 -1.04 -3.97
CA GLY A 16 -38.01 -0.81 -4.02
C GLY A 16 -38.60 -0.28 -2.71
N SER A 17 -37.82 -0.16 -1.64
CA SER A 17 -38.29 0.30 -0.33
C SER A 17 -37.41 1.41 0.24
N SER A 18 -38.05 2.54 0.57
CA SER A 18 -37.51 3.69 1.30
C SER A 18 -37.21 3.36 2.77
N ASP A 19 -36.51 2.27 3.04
CA ASP A 19 -36.24 1.77 4.39
C ASP A 19 -34.82 2.16 4.84
N PRO A 20 -34.68 3.05 5.85
CA PRO A 20 -33.40 3.46 6.41
C PRO A 20 -32.54 2.28 6.90
N GLU A 21 -33.15 1.19 7.38
CA GLU A 21 -32.41 0.03 7.90
C GLU A 21 -31.59 -0.65 6.79
N GLN A 22 -32.11 -0.72 5.56
CA GLN A 22 -31.38 -1.29 4.42
C GLN A 22 -30.17 -0.45 4.01
N LEU A 23 -30.26 0.87 4.17
CA LEU A 23 -29.14 1.78 3.92
C LEU A 23 -28.02 1.56 4.96
N TYR A 24 -28.36 1.40 6.24
CA TYR A 24 -27.39 1.09 7.29
C TYR A 24 -26.69 -0.25 7.08
N VAL A 25 -27.44 -1.30 6.72
CA VAL A 25 -26.86 -2.63 6.40
C VAL A 25 -25.91 -2.54 5.21
N TYR A 26 -26.28 -1.78 4.17
CA TYR A 26 -25.44 -1.57 3.00
C TYR A 26 -24.15 -0.78 3.34
N MET A 27 -24.27 0.32 4.08
CA MET A 27 -23.13 1.11 4.53
C MET A 27 -22.21 0.29 5.44
N GLY A 28 -22.77 -0.51 6.34
CA GLY A 28 -22.03 -1.43 7.22
C GLY A 28 -21.26 -2.51 6.45
N SER A 29 -21.90 -3.17 5.47
CA SER A 29 -21.23 -4.15 4.60
C SER A 29 -20.04 -3.54 3.85
N ARG A 30 -20.20 -2.30 3.36
CA ARG A 30 -19.13 -1.60 2.65
C ARG A 30 -18.03 -1.11 3.59
N ALA A 31 -18.36 -0.62 4.77
CA ALA A 31 -17.41 -0.21 5.79
C ALA A 31 -16.54 -1.40 6.24
N LYS A 32 -17.15 -2.58 6.41
CA LYS A 32 -16.41 -3.83 6.63
C LYS A 32 -15.44 -4.15 5.49
N LYS A 33 -15.88 -4.00 4.24
CA LYS A 33 -15.00 -4.22 3.08
C LYS A 33 -13.81 -3.26 3.05
N ILE A 34 -14.00 -2.00 3.46
CA ILE A 34 -12.88 -1.05 3.59
C ILE A 34 -11.93 -1.51 4.69
N LEU A 35 -12.44 -1.92 5.84
CA LEU A 35 -11.64 -2.42 6.96
C LEU A 35 -10.75 -3.60 6.51
N ASP A 36 -11.31 -4.56 5.77
CA ASP A 36 -10.56 -5.68 5.21
C ASP A 36 -9.43 -5.21 4.27
N GLN A 37 -9.68 -4.17 3.45
CA GLN A 37 -8.64 -3.58 2.61
C GLN A 37 -7.55 -2.87 3.42
N LEU A 38 -7.89 -2.21 4.54
CA LEU A 38 -6.89 -1.56 5.39
C LEU A 38 -5.97 -2.59 6.08
N VAL A 39 -6.50 -3.74 6.47
CA VAL A 39 -5.69 -4.84 7.02
C VAL A 39 -4.69 -5.37 5.99
N LEU A 40 -5.14 -5.54 4.73
CA LEU A 40 -4.26 -5.96 3.64
C LEU A 40 -3.17 -4.91 3.35
N TRP A 41 -3.52 -3.62 3.45
CA TRP A 41 -2.55 -2.53 3.29
C TRP A 41 -1.48 -2.56 4.38
N GLU A 42 -1.89 -2.73 5.64
CA GLU A 42 -0.98 -2.82 6.78
C GLU A 42 -0.01 -4.01 6.62
N ALA A 43 -0.52 -5.15 6.15
CA ALA A 43 0.30 -6.32 5.85
C ALA A 43 1.31 -6.06 4.71
N ALA A 44 0.86 -5.49 3.59
CA ALA A 44 1.72 -5.14 2.45
C ALA A 44 2.79 -4.12 2.85
N HIS A 45 2.43 -3.12 3.63
CA HIS A 45 3.37 -2.12 4.14
C HIS A 45 4.47 -2.77 5.01
N ASN A 46 4.08 -3.61 5.98
CA ASN A 46 5.02 -4.29 6.87
C ASN A 46 5.94 -5.25 6.10
N SER A 47 5.41 -5.95 5.10
CA SER A 47 6.18 -6.78 4.18
C SER A 47 7.24 -5.95 3.44
N SER A 48 6.83 -4.82 2.86
CA SER A 48 7.74 -3.92 2.14
C SER A 48 8.83 -3.35 3.04
N LYS A 49 8.51 -2.99 4.28
CA LYS A 49 9.49 -2.52 5.27
C LYS A 49 10.58 -3.58 5.54
N LYS A 50 10.19 -4.84 5.69
CA LYS A 50 11.15 -5.96 5.86
C LYS A 50 12.00 -6.14 4.61
N CYS A 51 11.41 -6.07 3.42
CA CYS A 51 12.13 -6.18 2.16
C CYS A 51 13.18 -5.07 2.01
N LEU A 52 12.83 -3.83 2.35
CA LEU A 52 13.75 -2.69 2.30
C LEU A 52 14.90 -2.85 3.30
N GLN A 53 14.62 -3.28 4.53
CA GLN A 53 15.68 -3.59 5.51
C GLN A 53 16.67 -4.64 4.95
N SER A 54 16.15 -5.70 4.31
CA SER A 54 16.98 -6.72 3.67
C SER A 54 17.76 -6.19 2.47
N LEU A 55 17.18 -5.27 1.68
CA LEU A 55 17.85 -4.61 0.56
C LEU A 55 19.01 -3.74 1.03
N THR A 56 18.81 -2.92 2.06
CA THR A 56 19.89 -2.10 2.66
C THR A 56 21.04 -2.99 3.12
N ASN A 57 20.74 -4.06 3.85
CA ASN A 57 21.77 -5.01 4.31
C ASN A 57 22.53 -5.66 3.13
N LEU A 58 21.84 -6.00 2.03
CA LEU A 58 22.49 -6.57 0.84
C LEU A 58 23.33 -5.54 0.10
N ALA A 59 22.88 -4.29 0.03
CA ALA A 59 23.61 -3.19 -0.56
C ALA A 59 24.91 -2.91 0.21
N ASP A 60 24.85 -2.88 1.55
CA ASP A 60 26.03 -2.77 2.43
C ASP A 60 27.02 -3.90 2.16
N GLN A 61 26.53 -5.14 2.08
CA GLN A 61 27.37 -6.31 1.81
C GLN A 61 28.01 -6.25 0.42
N LEU A 62 27.26 -5.82 -0.60
CA LEU A 62 27.78 -5.68 -1.96
C LEU A 62 28.85 -4.58 -2.02
N GLN A 63 28.61 -3.42 -1.39
CA GLN A 63 29.56 -2.33 -1.30
C GLN A 63 30.83 -2.74 -0.55
N ALA A 64 30.70 -3.43 0.59
CA ALA A 64 31.82 -3.96 1.35
C ALA A 64 32.65 -4.94 0.52
N THR A 65 31.98 -5.85 -0.20
CA THR A 65 32.64 -6.84 -1.09
C THR A 65 33.42 -6.14 -2.21
N ARG A 66 32.79 -5.20 -2.90
CA ARG A 66 33.43 -4.40 -3.96
C ARG A 66 34.61 -3.57 -3.43
N THR A 67 34.47 -2.98 -2.25
CA THR A 67 35.55 -2.21 -1.61
C THR A 67 36.74 -3.09 -1.26
N CYS A 68 36.50 -4.30 -0.73
CA CYS A 68 37.55 -5.27 -0.44
C CYS A 68 38.30 -5.72 -1.69
N ASP A 69 37.60 -5.89 -2.82
CA ASP A 69 38.19 -6.22 -4.11
C ASP A 69 39.06 -5.07 -4.64
N GLN A 70 38.50 -3.86 -4.70
CA GLN A 70 39.18 -2.65 -5.18
C GLN A 70 40.46 -2.33 -4.39
N LYS A 71 40.44 -2.55 -3.07
CA LYS A 71 41.59 -2.32 -2.19
C LYS A 71 42.60 -3.46 -2.19
N GLY A 72 42.39 -4.51 -2.99
CA GLY A 72 43.25 -5.70 -3.02
C GLY A 72 43.33 -6.42 -1.67
N LEU A 73 42.30 -6.28 -0.84
CA LEU A 73 42.25 -6.90 0.49
C LEU A 73 41.80 -8.35 0.39
N TRP A 74 41.01 -8.70 -0.62
CA TRP A 74 40.51 -10.06 -0.82
C TRP A 74 41.63 -11.09 -0.96
N GLN A 75 42.66 -10.76 -1.75
CA GLN A 75 43.82 -11.62 -2.00
C GLN A 75 44.65 -11.87 -0.74
N LYS A 76 44.49 -11.04 0.31
CA LYS A 76 45.17 -11.18 1.60
C LYS A 76 44.40 -12.07 2.58
N THR A 77 43.19 -12.49 2.24
CA THR A 77 42.37 -13.39 3.07
C THR A 77 42.60 -14.85 2.69
N GLN A 78 42.23 -15.77 3.59
CA GLN A 78 42.20 -17.21 3.27
C GLN A 78 41.21 -17.56 2.14
N LEU A 79 40.28 -16.65 1.82
CA LEU A 79 39.33 -16.80 0.71
C LEU A 79 39.91 -16.34 -0.63
N GLY A 80 41.06 -15.66 -0.63
CA GLY A 80 41.74 -15.19 -1.85
C GLY A 80 42.21 -16.30 -2.79
N GLN A 81 42.30 -17.55 -2.30
CA GLN A 81 42.54 -18.74 -3.12
C GLN A 81 41.39 -19.05 -4.09
N PHE A 82 40.17 -18.55 -3.80
CA PHE A 82 39.00 -18.70 -4.66
C PHE A 82 38.81 -17.43 -5.49
N GLN A 83 39.48 -17.37 -6.64
CA GLN A 83 39.49 -16.18 -7.52
C GLN A 83 38.11 -15.84 -8.09
N ASP A 84 37.22 -16.83 -8.24
CA ASP A 84 35.87 -16.66 -8.76
C ASP A 84 34.83 -16.35 -7.67
N LEU A 85 35.20 -16.47 -6.38
CA LEU A 85 34.26 -16.32 -5.27
C LEU A 85 33.69 -14.91 -5.17
N ILE A 86 34.49 -13.86 -5.40
CA ILE A 86 34.00 -12.46 -5.42
C ILE A 86 32.95 -12.27 -6.50
N ILE A 87 33.22 -12.77 -7.71
CA ILE A 87 32.33 -12.58 -8.87
C ILE A 87 31.01 -13.30 -8.60
N ARG A 88 31.07 -14.53 -8.09
CA ARG A 88 29.88 -15.31 -7.71
C ARG A 88 29.12 -14.68 -6.56
N LEU A 89 29.81 -14.14 -5.56
CA LEU A 89 29.19 -13.49 -4.41
C LEU A 89 28.43 -12.24 -4.84
N ASN A 90 29.06 -11.37 -5.64
CA ASN A 90 28.43 -10.18 -6.21
C ASN A 90 27.20 -10.57 -7.06
N TYR A 91 27.34 -11.58 -7.92
CA TYR A 91 26.22 -12.09 -8.72
C TYR A 91 25.06 -12.57 -7.85
N LYS A 92 25.36 -13.32 -6.78
CA LYS A 92 24.33 -13.84 -5.85
C LYS A 92 23.66 -12.74 -5.04
N GLN A 93 24.40 -11.72 -4.62
CA GLN A 93 23.85 -10.55 -3.92
C GLN A 93 22.91 -9.76 -4.83
N VAL A 94 23.32 -9.45 -6.06
CA VAL A 94 22.47 -8.76 -7.05
C VAL A 94 21.22 -9.59 -7.34
N GLN A 95 21.35 -10.90 -7.55
CA GLN A 95 20.19 -11.78 -7.76
C GLN A 95 19.21 -11.76 -6.58
N ALA A 96 19.71 -11.72 -5.34
CA ALA A 96 18.86 -11.61 -4.14
C ALA A 96 18.18 -10.24 -4.05
N MET A 97 18.88 -9.15 -4.40
CA MET A 97 18.31 -7.80 -4.46
C MET A 97 17.20 -7.70 -5.50
N GLU A 98 17.37 -8.29 -6.69
CA GLU A 98 16.32 -8.35 -7.73
C GLU A 98 15.07 -9.09 -7.24
N ALA A 99 15.23 -10.19 -6.51
CA ALA A 99 14.10 -10.93 -5.95
C ALA A 99 13.31 -10.09 -4.92
N LEU A 100 14.01 -9.37 -4.03
CA LEU A 100 13.39 -8.47 -3.06
C LEU A 100 12.68 -7.28 -3.74
N MET A 101 13.27 -6.75 -4.80
CA MET A 101 12.64 -5.70 -5.62
C MET A 101 11.35 -6.17 -6.28
N ASN A 102 11.30 -7.41 -6.77
CA ASN A 102 10.06 -7.99 -7.31
C ASN A 102 9.00 -8.20 -6.22
N ALA A 103 9.40 -8.57 -5.00
CA ALA A 103 8.49 -8.62 -3.86
C ALA A 103 7.93 -7.23 -3.53
N LEU A 104 8.78 -6.19 -3.49
CA LEU A 104 8.33 -4.80 -3.30
C LEU A 104 7.36 -4.32 -4.38
N LYS A 105 7.61 -4.65 -5.65
CA LYS A 105 6.68 -4.34 -6.75
C LYS A 105 5.32 -5.02 -6.53
N THR A 106 5.33 -6.26 -6.06
CA THR A 106 4.10 -7.03 -5.78
C THR A 106 3.31 -6.40 -4.63
N ASP A 107 3.99 -5.98 -3.56
CA ASP A 107 3.36 -5.27 -2.45
C ASP A 107 2.76 -3.93 -2.91
N LEU A 108 3.47 -3.16 -3.76
CA LEU A 108 2.93 -1.93 -4.32
C LEU A 108 1.75 -2.15 -5.26
N MET A 109 1.73 -3.24 -6.04
CA MET A 109 0.55 -3.62 -6.83
C MET A 109 -0.64 -3.90 -5.93
N THR A 110 -0.42 -4.58 -4.80
CA THR A 110 -1.45 -4.84 -3.79
C THR A 110 -1.99 -3.51 -3.22
N CYS A 111 -1.10 -2.57 -2.86
CA CYS A 111 -1.50 -1.24 -2.43
C CYS A 111 -2.34 -0.52 -3.50
N ASN A 112 -1.92 -0.55 -4.76
CA ASN A 112 -2.66 0.05 -5.87
C ASN A 112 -4.10 -0.51 -6.00
N ASP A 113 -4.25 -1.83 -5.89
CA ASP A 113 -5.56 -2.48 -5.99
C ASP A 113 -6.47 -2.10 -4.81
N ILE A 114 -5.89 -1.96 -3.63
CA ILE A 114 -6.58 -1.43 -2.44
C ILE A 114 -7.03 0.02 -2.69
N THR A 115 -6.14 0.90 -3.15
CA THR A 115 -6.49 2.30 -3.42
C THR A 115 -7.61 2.41 -4.45
N ASN A 116 -7.54 1.61 -5.52
CA ASN A 116 -8.60 1.53 -6.54
C ASN A 116 -9.93 1.03 -5.96
N THR A 117 -9.89 0.06 -5.04
CA THR A 117 -11.08 -0.47 -4.38
C THR A 117 -11.73 0.57 -3.47
N ILE A 118 -10.93 1.32 -2.70
CA ILE A 118 -11.40 2.42 -1.85
C ILE A 118 -11.95 3.56 -2.70
N ALA A 119 -11.29 3.92 -3.81
CA ALA A 119 -11.77 4.95 -4.73
C ALA A 119 -13.15 4.60 -5.33
N ARG A 120 -13.35 3.34 -5.75
CA ARG A 120 -14.65 2.85 -6.23
C ARG A 120 -15.72 2.88 -5.12
N PHE A 121 -15.33 2.57 -3.89
CA PHE A 121 -16.24 2.70 -2.75
C PHE A 121 -16.67 4.15 -2.54
N LYS A 122 -15.72 5.10 -2.50
CA LYS A 122 -16.00 6.53 -2.36
C LYS A 122 -16.93 7.03 -3.46
N ALA A 123 -16.65 6.69 -4.72
CA ALA A 123 -17.50 7.09 -5.85
C ALA A 123 -18.93 6.53 -5.71
N SER A 124 -19.06 5.28 -5.25
CA SER A 124 -20.36 4.64 -5.03
C SER A 124 -21.12 5.29 -3.86
N ALA A 125 -20.44 5.57 -2.75
CA ALA A 125 -21.02 6.23 -1.58
C ALA A 125 -21.47 7.66 -1.94
N PHE A 126 -20.63 8.42 -2.63
CA PHE A 126 -20.94 9.78 -3.06
C PHE A 126 -22.14 9.84 -4.02
N SER A 127 -22.24 8.89 -4.95
CA SER A 127 -23.41 8.77 -5.83
C SER A 127 -24.70 8.52 -5.06
N ILE A 128 -24.63 7.75 -3.96
CA ILE A 128 -25.77 7.52 -3.08
C ILE A 128 -26.11 8.79 -2.31
N TYR A 129 -25.13 9.45 -1.68
CA TYR A 129 -25.36 10.71 -0.97
C TYR A 129 -25.96 11.79 -1.87
N GLN A 130 -25.48 11.94 -3.11
CA GLN A 130 -26.07 12.86 -4.08
C GLN A 130 -27.53 12.53 -4.42
N LYS A 131 -27.89 11.25 -4.46
CA LYS A 131 -29.25 10.80 -4.78
C LYS A 131 -30.25 11.05 -3.63
N TYR A 132 -29.78 11.01 -2.39
CA TYR A 132 -30.59 11.22 -1.18
C TYR A 132 -30.30 12.57 -0.50
N ALA A 133 -29.66 13.50 -1.20
CA ALA A 133 -29.21 14.79 -0.68
C ALA A 133 -30.35 15.69 -0.18
N ASP A 134 -31.55 15.54 -0.73
CA ASP A 134 -32.74 16.29 -0.33
C ASP A 134 -33.41 15.71 0.93
N GLU A 135 -33.15 14.43 1.25
CA GLU A 135 -33.70 13.70 2.41
C GLU A 135 -32.70 13.65 3.58
N ILE A 136 -31.40 13.69 3.28
CA ILE A 136 -30.30 13.67 4.24
C ILE A 136 -29.71 15.08 4.28
N GLN A 137 -29.82 15.79 5.41
CA GLN A 137 -29.21 17.11 5.55
C GLN A 137 -27.71 17.05 5.24
N LEU A 138 -27.34 17.52 4.03
CA LEU A 138 -26.02 17.37 3.40
C LEU A 138 -24.86 17.90 4.25
N GLN A 139 -25.16 18.83 5.14
CA GLN A 139 -24.26 19.45 6.09
C GLN A 139 -23.64 18.49 7.11
N ASP A 140 -24.29 17.35 7.40
CA ASP A 140 -23.71 16.29 8.25
C ASP A 140 -22.94 15.21 7.45
N ALA A 141 -23.17 15.12 6.14
CA ALA A 141 -22.59 14.08 5.26
C ALA A 141 -21.28 14.49 4.57
N VAL A 142 -20.93 15.78 4.58
CA VAL A 142 -19.77 16.36 3.86
C VAL A 142 -18.57 16.66 4.77
N MET A 143 -18.70 16.49 6.09
CA MET A 143 -17.55 16.44 7.00
C MET A 143 -16.74 15.16 6.73
N PRO A 144 -15.39 15.15 6.93
CA PRO A 144 -14.61 13.93 6.94
C PRO A 144 -15.22 12.97 7.97
N THR A 145 -15.98 12.01 7.47
CA THR A 145 -16.77 11.07 8.27
C THR A 145 -16.07 9.72 8.27
N ALA A 146 -16.40 8.89 9.25
CA ALA A 146 -15.83 7.56 9.50
C ALA A 146 -15.76 6.63 8.26
N THR A 147 -16.49 6.91 7.18
CA THR A 147 -16.50 6.14 5.93
C THR A 147 -15.61 6.72 4.81
N CYS A 148 -15.04 7.91 4.97
CA CYS A 148 -14.11 8.51 4.01
C CYS A 148 -12.77 8.80 4.70
N PRO A 149 -11.90 7.79 4.86
CA PRO A 149 -10.50 8.05 5.18
C PRO A 149 -9.93 9.00 4.14
N ALA A 150 -8.86 9.72 4.48
CA ALA A 150 -8.15 10.60 3.55
C ALA A 150 -7.52 9.78 2.40
N LEU A 151 -8.35 9.40 1.43
CA LEU A 151 -7.97 8.73 0.18
C LEU A 151 -6.90 9.55 -0.55
N VAL A 152 -6.95 10.87 -0.38
CA VAL A 152 -5.93 11.79 -0.89
C VAL A 152 -4.57 11.43 -0.31
N ASP A 153 -4.48 11.22 1.00
CA ASP A 153 -3.23 10.87 1.68
C ASP A 153 -2.77 9.45 1.31
N LEU A 154 -3.69 8.47 1.22
CA LEU A 154 -3.38 7.11 0.76
C LEU A 154 -2.88 7.08 -0.69
N LEU A 155 -3.48 7.89 -1.56
CA LEU A 155 -3.05 8.05 -2.95
C LEU A 155 -1.70 8.75 -3.02
N ASP A 156 -1.51 9.82 -2.25
CA ASP A 156 -0.28 10.59 -2.23
C ASP A 156 0.89 9.72 -1.76
N TRP A 157 0.71 8.97 -0.67
CA TRP A 157 1.68 7.98 -0.21
C TRP A 157 1.99 6.91 -1.26
N TYR A 158 0.97 6.37 -1.91
CA TYR A 158 1.18 5.36 -2.95
C TYR A 158 1.97 5.93 -4.13
N LEU A 159 1.60 7.13 -4.58
CA LEU A 159 2.26 7.79 -5.71
C LEU A 159 3.71 8.15 -5.38
N THR A 160 3.98 8.66 -4.19
CA THR A 160 5.32 8.99 -3.70
C THR A 160 6.20 7.74 -3.67
N LYS A 161 5.69 6.64 -3.09
CA LYS A 161 6.44 5.37 -3.00
C LYS A 161 6.61 4.65 -4.33
N LYS A 162 5.62 4.74 -5.21
CA LYS A 162 5.70 4.22 -6.58
C LYS A 162 6.78 4.94 -7.38
N ARG A 163 6.86 6.27 -7.27
CA ARG A 163 7.92 7.07 -7.93
C ARG A 163 9.29 6.69 -7.38
N ALA A 164 9.45 6.62 -6.06
CA ALA A 164 10.71 6.21 -5.43
C ALA A 164 11.17 4.82 -5.89
N LEU A 165 10.27 3.84 -6.00
CA LEU A 165 10.62 2.50 -6.49
C LEU A 165 10.98 2.49 -7.99
N HIS A 166 10.42 3.39 -8.78
CA HIS A 166 10.72 3.47 -10.22
C HIS A 166 12.16 3.98 -10.46
N ASP A 167 12.63 4.89 -9.61
CA ASP A 167 13.89 5.60 -9.80
C ASP A 167 15.06 4.98 -9.03
N ILE A 168 14.86 3.84 -8.35
CA ILE A 168 15.88 3.22 -7.51
C ILE A 168 17.01 2.58 -8.34
N ASN A 169 18.24 2.91 -7.98
CA ASN A 169 19.45 2.28 -8.51
C ASN A 169 20.04 1.35 -7.44
N TYR A 170 20.04 0.04 -7.71
CA TYR A 170 20.55 -0.99 -6.79
C TYR A 170 22.05 -0.88 -6.51
N GLU A 171 22.79 -0.14 -7.32
CA GLU A 171 24.22 0.11 -7.09
C GLU A 171 24.48 1.35 -6.24
N ASP A 172 23.44 2.15 -5.98
CA ASP A 172 23.52 3.38 -5.21
C ASP A 172 22.86 3.19 -3.84
N ILE A 173 23.71 2.95 -2.84
CA ILE A 173 23.26 2.71 -1.47
C ILE A 173 22.52 3.90 -0.87
N ASP A 174 22.83 5.12 -1.30
CA ASP A 174 22.19 6.33 -0.81
C ASP A 174 20.72 6.37 -1.27
N THR A 175 20.43 5.88 -2.48
CA THR A 175 19.04 5.74 -2.96
C THR A 175 18.26 4.68 -2.18
N ILE A 176 18.90 3.58 -1.78
CA ILE A 176 18.28 2.51 -0.99
C ILE A 176 18.00 3.00 0.44
N ASN A 177 18.94 3.71 1.05
CA ASN A 177 18.79 4.32 2.39
C ASN A 177 17.68 5.37 2.40
N THR A 178 17.68 6.29 1.44
CA THR A 178 16.62 7.30 1.26
C THR A 178 15.25 6.61 1.12
N MET A 179 15.20 5.52 0.37
CA MET A 179 13.96 4.77 0.20
C MET A 179 13.51 4.05 1.47
N GLN A 180 14.42 3.54 2.28
CA GLN A 180 14.11 2.98 3.60
C GLN A 180 13.57 4.06 4.56
N GLU A 181 14.15 5.26 4.56
CA GLU A 181 13.68 6.40 5.33
C GLU A 181 12.27 6.84 4.91
N LEU A 182 12.03 7.02 3.61
CA LEU A 182 10.70 7.29 3.04
C LEU A 182 9.67 6.21 3.40
N TRP A 183 10.10 4.96 3.58
CA TRP A 183 9.20 3.90 4.01
C TRP A 183 8.91 3.91 5.51
N ASN A 184 9.82 4.46 6.31
CA ASN A 184 9.67 4.62 7.75
C ASN A 184 8.87 5.87 8.14
N GLU A 185 8.74 6.85 7.24
CA GLU A 185 7.79 7.96 7.40
C GLU A 185 6.36 7.39 7.52
N ASN A 186 5.80 7.53 8.72
CA ASN A 186 4.62 6.80 9.21
C ASN A 186 3.30 7.51 8.91
N ASP A 187 3.30 8.62 8.19
CA ASP A 187 2.16 9.54 8.13
C ASP A 187 0.87 8.82 7.74
N CYS A 188 0.90 7.95 6.72
CA CYS A 188 -0.28 7.19 6.31
C CYS A 188 -0.71 6.06 7.25
N ILE A 189 0.18 5.47 8.05
CA ILE A 189 -0.22 4.39 8.98
C ILE A 189 -1.05 4.94 10.13
N HIS A 190 -0.72 6.15 10.60
CA HIS A 190 -1.50 6.82 11.63
C HIS A 190 -2.93 7.09 11.15
N TYR A 191 -3.10 7.63 9.94
CA TYR A 191 -4.43 7.83 9.34
C TYR A 191 -5.18 6.52 9.09
N LEU A 192 -4.48 5.44 8.73
CA LEU A 192 -5.08 4.12 8.56
C LEU A 192 -5.58 3.53 9.88
N LYS A 193 -4.82 3.71 10.95
CA LYS A 193 -5.20 3.25 12.29
C LYS A 193 -6.41 4.02 12.79
N ASP A 194 -6.42 5.34 12.65
CA ASP A 194 -7.53 6.19 13.03
C ASP A 194 -8.79 5.86 12.21
N ALA A 195 -8.67 5.69 10.90
CA ALA A 195 -9.77 5.27 10.04
C ALA A 195 -10.32 3.89 10.43
N ARG A 196 -9.43 2.93 10.74
CA ARG A 196 -9.80 1.59 11.21
C ARG A 196 -10.55 1.63 12.55
N GLU A 197 -10.08 2.41 13.52
CA GLU A 197 -10.74 2.59 14.82
C GLU A 197 -12.12 3.23 14.65
N GLN A 198 -12.23 4.28 13.83
CA GLN A 198 -13.50 4.96 13.56
C GLN A 198 -14.52 4.07 12.83
N ILE A 199 -14.08 3.32 11.81
CA ILE A 199 -14.92 2.34 11.10
C ILE A 199 -15.37 1.24 12.07
N GLY A 200 -14.48 0.77 12.95
CA GLY A 200 -14.80 -0.21 13.99
C GLY A 200 -15.90 0.27 14.93
N VAL A 201 -15.81 1.51 15.41
CA VAL A 201 -16.83 2.13 16.28
C VAL A 201 -18.17 2.33 15.55
N PHE A 202 -18.15 2.68 14.27
CA PHE A 202 -19.36 2.78 13.46
C PHE A 202 -20.05 1.41 13.34
N LEU A 203 -19.29 0.37 13.00
CA LEU A 203 -19.81 -0.99 12.86
C LEU A 203 -20.37 -1.55 14.18
N SER A 204 -19.75 -1.24 15.33
CA SER A 204 -20.22 -1.70 16.65
C SER A 204 -21.46 -0.96 17.16
N LYS A 205 -21.84 0.16 16.54
CA LYS A 205 -23.05 0.93 16.87
C LYS A 205 -24.19 0.65 15.90
N ALA A 206 -23.87 0.23 14.68
CA ALA A 206 -24.83 -0.09 13.62
C ALA A 206 -25.38 -1.53 13.69
N PHE A 207 -24.71 -2.42 14.42
CA PHE A 207 -25.07 -3.83 14.64
C PHE A 207 -24.85 -4.19 16.11
#